data_AF-A0A9N9TT96-F1
#
_entry.id   AF-A0A9N9TT96-F1
#
_cell.length_a   1.000
_cell.length_b   1.000
_cell.length_c   1.000
_cell.angle_alpha   90.00
_cell.angle_beta   90.00
_cell.angle_gamma   90.00
#
_symmetry.space_group_name_H-M   'P 1'
#
loop_
_entity.id
_entity.type
_entity.pdbx_description
1 polymer ?
#
loop_
_entity_poly.entity_id
_entity_poly.type
_entity_poly.pdbx_seq_one_letter_code
_entity_poly.pdbx_strand_id
1 'polypeptide(L)'
;MSSIKEKFAMSLGSKLYLHADTQRSHVNKTLLLSLKQDLLSLNSSIERLTREKDVFSWLFPTREHRFVNKFIKDKRIIEKQDVKLILELIIDRLYVGIKLIQTVIQDKIKTGDSEYSLILQPQQMTIGCSFENLRKTVESLFEQMSDVNALMGTSDANATKKSAKIQTEVTSLSKCDSCVSALSCMKNLLNLFEIHKNDIYQNDQAQFDIYGLTQFGCMMQTTATIETNLQALLAKLIDKQKENEKLRHKIKTLNKDITIKTGKIISLEQECAASTKKDKRNSSEIADLKTQIDTLNSYITKDETEINYLNTCIKSLKSVVSMHEADMQRLRALNANLTDKVERMAAMAEQYVRALGALERKLGSLDKEHRGFAKELKLVSACIDGLDETLGAVGEHLQVLERKMIVLRHNSTGSAAKMASDFKGFQEKIQQLAIQTQLSTIKAPEEAPKRQIKGNPIEDLSRQIEENKEKIVNLQNENAKLEIIISKVKLVWNR
;
A
#
# COMPACT_ATOMS: atom_id res chain seq x y z
N MET A 1 -29.44 -5.17 47.42
CA MET A 1 -30.22 -5.16 46.16
C MET A 1 -31.19 -3.98 46.01
N SER A 2 -31.67 -3.31 47.07
CA SER A 2 -32.57 -2.15 46.95
C SER A 2 -31.93 -0.89 46.31
N SER A 3 -30.65 -0.62 46.64
CA SER A 3 -29.95 0.58 46.14
C SER A 3 -29.58 0.53 44.63
N ILE A 4 -29.52 -0.66 44.04
CA ILE A 4 -29.23 -0.83 42.60
C ILE A 4 -30.51 -0.61 41.76
N LYS A 5 -31.68 -1.01 42.29
CA LYS A 5 -32.98 -0.75 41.63
C LYS A 5 -33.31 0.75 41.58
N GLU A 6 -32.93 1.51 42.61
CA GLU A 6 -33.20 2.93 42.69
C GLU A 6 -32.31 3.76 41.74
N LYS A 7 -31.04 3.38 41.58
CA LYS A 7 -30.14 4.00 40.58
C LYS A 7 -30.49 3.63 39.13
N PHE A 8 -31.02 2.42 38.90
CA PHE A 8 -31.50 2.02 37.57
C PHE A 8 -32.82 2.70 37.18
N ALA A 9 -33.73 2.90 38.15
CA ALA A 9 -34.98 3.64 37.95
C ALA A 9 -34.75 5.14 37.68
N MET A 10 -33.78 5.77 38.37
CA MET A 10 -33.42 7.16 38.07
C MET A 10 -32.73 7.32 36.71
N SER A 11 -31.91 6.35 36.28
CA SER A 11 -31.25 6.38 34.97
C SER A 11 -32.19 6.08 33.79
N LEU A 12 -33.24 5.27 33.97
CA LEU A 12 -34.26 5.06 32.95
C LEU A 12 -35.31 6.17 32.95
N GLY A 13 -35.69 6.70 34.12
CA GLY A 13 -36.63 7.82 34.24
C GLY A 13 -36.10 9.10 33.59
N SER A 14 -34.80 9.40 33.74
CA SER A 14 -34.19 10.57 33.10
C SER A 14 -33.87 10.36 31.61
N LYS A 15 -33.71 9.13 31.11
CA LYS A 15 -33.60 8.86 29.66
C LYS A 15 -34.96 8.80 28.95
N LEU A 16 -36.03 8.41 29.63
CA LEU A 16 -37.39 8.44 29.06
C LEU A 16 -38.03 9.84 29.11
N TYR A 17 -37.70 10.68 30.09
CA TYR A 17 -38.12 12.08 30.08
C TYR A 17 -37.36 12.96 29.07
N LEU A 18 -36.12 12.59 28.69
CA LEU A 18 -35.39 13.28 27.61
C LEU A 18 -35.78 12.80 26.19
N HIS A 19 -36.48 11.66 26.06
CA HIS A 19 -36.97 11.16 24.77
C HIS A 19 -38.44 11.45 24.46
N ALA A 20 -39.25 11.85 25.45
CA ALA A 20 -40.59 12.35 25.18
C ALA A 20 -40.61 13.80 24.62
N ASP A 21 -39.57 14.59 24.87
CA ASP A 21 -39.47 15.99 24.38
C ASP A 21 -38.72 16.13 23.04
N THR A 22 -38.14 15.03 22.52
CA THR A 22 -37.41 15.00 21.23
C THR A 22 -38.23 14.48 20.05
N GLN A 23 -39.50 14.09 20.27
CA GLN A 23 -40.51 14.00 19.22
C GLN A 23 -41.27 15.33 19.03
N ARG A 24 -40.60 16.47 19.22
CA ARG A 24 -41.01 17.70 18.53
C ARG A 24 -40.86 17.41 17.05
N SER A 25 -41.98 17.08 16.41
CA SER A 25 -42.13 16.98 14.96
C SER A 25 -41.21 17.99 14.31
N HIS A 26 -40.38 17.56 13.36
CA HIS A 26 -39.65 18.47 12.49
C HIS A 26 -40.69 19.33 11.75
N VAL A 27 -41.16 20.38 12.42
CA VAL A 27 -42.01 21.39 11.81
C VAL A 27 -41.13 21.99 10.73
N ASN A 28 -41.55 21.77 9.49
CA ASN A 28 -40.87 22.31 8.33
C ASN A 28 -40.71 23.81 8.55
N LYS A 29 -39.48 24.25 8.88
CA LYS A 29 -39.19 25.63 9.27
C LYS A 29 -39.60 26.60 8.16
N THR A 30 -39.48 26.17 6.91
CA THR A 30 -39.92 26.91 5.73
C THR A 30 -41.43 27.10 5.70
N LEU A 31 -42.21 26.03 5.95
CA LEU A 31 -43.67 26.12 6.04
C LEU A 31 -44.10 27.05 7.18
N LEU A 32 -43.48 26.93 8.35
CA LEU A 32 -43.79 27.77 9.50
C LEU A 32 -43.48 29.26 9.24
N LEU A 33 -42.37 29.56 8.55
CA LEU A 33 -42.03 30.92 8.14
C LEU A 33 -43.04 31.48 7.12
N SER A 34 -43.45 30.67 6.14
CA SER A 34 -44.49 31.06 5.16
C SER A 34 -45.80 31.40 5.85
N LEU A 35 -46.29 30.53 6.75
CA LEU A 35 -47.55 30.77 7.46
C LEU A 35 -47.50 32.02 8.36
N LYS A 36 -46.34 32.29 8.98
CA LYS A 36 -46.16 33.54 9.75
C LYS A 36 -46.24 34.78 8.86
N GLN A 37 -45.64 34.71 7.68
CA GLN A 37 -45.69 35.80 6.70
C GLN A 37 -47.11 36.02 6.17
N ASP A 38 -47.84 34.94 5.88
CA ASP A 38 -49.23 35.00 5.43
C ASP A 38 -50.14 35.63 6.49
N LEU A 39 -49.98 35.22 7.76
CA LEU A 39 -50.73 35.78 8.87
C LEU A 39 -50.48 37.29 9.02
N LEU A 40 -49.23 37.74 8.90
CA LEU A 40 -48.87 39.16 8.94
C LEU A 40 -49.48 39.94 7.77
N SER A 41 -49.35 39.41 6.55
CA SER A 41 -49.89 40.01 5.33
C SER A 41 -51.42 40.16 5.38
N LEU A 42 -52.12 39.11 5.85
CA LEU A 42 -53.56 39.14 6.05
C LEU A 42 -53.95 40.17 7.12
N ASN A 43 -53.22 40.20 8.24
CA ASN A 43 -53.51 41.15 9.31
C ASN A 43 -53.34 42.61 8.86
N SER A 44 -52.28 42.92 8.11
CA SER A 44 -52.08 44.26 7.53
C SER A 44 -53.12 44.62 6.48
N SER A 45 -53.61 43.63 5.72
CA SER A 45 -54.66 43.86 4.71
C SER A 45 -56.02 44.11 5.37
N ILE A 46 -56.33 43.38 6.44
CA ILE A 46 -57.54 43.60 7.25
C ILE A 46 -57.50 44.97 7.92
N GLU A 47 -56.38 45.37 8.51
CA GLU A 47 -56.23 46.70 9.12
C GLU A 47 -56.53 47.83 8.13
N ARG A 48 -56.15 47.68 6.86
CA ARG A 48 -56.45 48.65 5.79
C ARG A 48 -57.94 48.69 5.41
N LEU A 49 -58.65 47.57 5.50
CA LEU A 49 -60.08 47.46 5.20
C LEU A 49 -60.97 47.93 6.35
N THR A 50 -60.42 48.08 7.56
CA THR A 50 -61.23 48.28 8.76
C THR A 50 -61.66 49.74 8.92
N ARG A 51 -62.87 50.08 8.46
CA ARG A 51 -63.57 51.32 8.86
C ARG A 51 -64.73 51.08 9.82
N GLU A 52 -65.24 49.84 9.87
CA GLU A 52 -66.42 49.46 10.66
C GLU A 52 -66.07 48.77 11.99
N LYS A 53 -66.98 48.89 12.96
CA LYS A 53 -66.81 48.39 14.33
C LYS A 53 -67.41 47.01 14.59
N ASP A 54 -68.23 46.47 13.68
CA ASP A 54 -69.11 45.32 14.01
C ASP A 54 -68.69 43.97 13.40
N VAL A 55 -67.40 43.79 13.07
CA VAL A 55 -66.89 42.48 12.62
C VAL A 55 -66.19 41.76 13.76
N PHE A 56 -66.76 40.62 14.16
CA PHE A 56 -66.23 39.75 15.22
C PHE A 56 -65.31 38.67 14.66
N SER A 57 -64.35 38.25 15.49
CA SER A 57 -63.47 37.13 15.17
C SER A 57 -64.26 35.82 15.14
N TRP A 58 -63.93 34.94 14.21
CA TRP A 58 -64.46 33.57 14.18
C TRP A 58 -63.88 32.73 15.32
N LEU A 59 -62.59 32.89 15.61
CA LEU A 59 -61.89 32.17 16.68
C LEU A 59 -62.28 32.70 18.07
N PHE A 60 -62.65 33.98 18.16
CA PHE A 60 -63.15 34.62 19.37
C PHE A 60 -64.50 35.33 19.10
N PRO A 61 -65.62 34.59 19.00
CA PRO A 61 -66.92 35.13 18.58
C PRO A 61 -67.44 36.30 19.41
N THR A 62 -67.04 36.39 20.67
CA THR A 62 -67.44 37.45 21.62
C THR A 62 -66.50 38.66 21.60
N ARG A 63 -65.51 38.69 20.71
CA ARG A 63 -64.49 39.74 20.62
C ARG A 63 -64.42 40.29 19.19
N GLU A 64 -64.30 41.60 19.08
CA GLU A 64 -64.06 42.27 17.80
C GLU A 64 -62.75 41.77 17.17
N HIS A 65 -62.67 41.73 15.84
CA HIS A 65 -61.48 41.26 15.12
C HIS A 65 -60.18 42.02 15.48
N ARG A 66 -60.26 43.26 15.99
CA ARG A 66 -59.11 44.03 16.49
C ARG A 66 -58.49 43.40 17.73
N PHE A 67 -59.27 42.68 18.54
CA PHE A 67 -58.77 41.92 19.69
C PHE A 67 -57.70 40.93 19.25
N VAL A 68 -57.90 40.24 18.13
CA VAL A 68 -56.93 39.23 17.70
C VAL A 68 -55.64 39.85 17.15
N ASN A 69 -55.63 41.14 16.74
CA ASN A 69 -54.38 41.86 16.42
C ASN A 69 -53.57 42.07 17.70
N LYS A 70 -54.27 42.49 18.76
CA LYS A 70 -53.69 42.66 20.09
C LYS A 70 -53.25 41.31 20.67
N PHE A 71 -54.02 40.24 20.48
CA PHE A 71 -53.66 38.88 20.91
C PHE A 71 -52.38 38.37 20.23
N ILE A 72 -52.24 38.55 18.91
CA ILE A 72 -51.04 38.16 18.16
C ILE A 72 -49.80 38.89 18.70
N LYS A 73 -49.91 40.20 18.96
CA LYS A 73 -48.84 41.04 19.51
C LYS A 73 -48.52 40.68 20.97
N ASP A 74 -49.52 40.71 21.85
CA ASP A 74 -49.36 40.53 23.30
C ASP A 74 -48.87 39.12 23.66
N LYS A 75 -49.30 38.09 22.93
CA LYS A 75 -48.90 36.70 23.19
C LYS A 75 -47.68 36.25 22.38
N ARG A 76 -47.06 37.17 21.63
CA ARG A 76 -45.91 36.92 20.74
C ARG A 76 -46.11 35.66 19.90
N ILE A 77 -47.28 35.51 19.29
CA ILE A 77 -47.66 34.26 18.61
C ILE A 77 -46.71 33.95 17.45
N ILE A 78 -46.17 34.98 16.80
CA ILE A 78 -45.19 34.86 15.72
C ILE A 78 -43.86 34.24 16.21
N GLU A 79 -43.52 34.35 17.49
CA GLU A 79 -42.32 33.72 18.06
C GLU A 79 -42.56 32.24 18.40
N LYS A 80 -43.81 31.81 18.53
CA LYS A 80 -44.16 30.42 18.86
C LYS A 80 -43.97 29.49 17.66
N GLN A 81 -43.74 28.21 17.93
CA GLN A 81 -43.64 27.13 16.93
C GLN A 81 -44.95 26.34 16.79
N ASP A 82 -46.08 26.93 17.21
CA ASP A 82 -47.39 26.30 17.19
C ASP A 82 -48.06 26.50 15.82
N VAL A 83 -47.83 25.55 14.91
CA VAL A 83 -48.39 25.57 13.54
C VAL A 83 -49.91 25.58 13.56
N LYS A 84 -50.52 24.83 14.50
CA LYS A 84 -51.98 24.70 14.60
C LYS A 84 -52.60 26.05 14.93
N LEU A 85 -52.07 26.73 15.96
CA LEU A 85 -52.55 28.05 16.36
C LEU A 85 -52.38 29.09 15.24
N ILE A 86 -51.25 29.04 14.50
CA ILE A 86 -51.02 29.95 13.37
C ILE A 86 -52.04 29.71 12.25
N LEU A 87 -52.35 28.45 11.92
CA LEU A 87 -53.38 28.12 10.92
C LEU A 87 -54.78 28.56 11.35
N GLU A 88 -55.16 28.33 12.61
CA GLU A 88 -56.44 28.80 13.14
C GLU A 88 -56.57 30.33 13.05
N LEU A 89 -55.48 31.05 13.32
CA LEU A 89 -55.45 32.50 13.17
C LEU A 89 -55.52 32.97 11.71
N ILE A 90 -54.89 32.25 10.76
CA ILE A 90 -55.00 32.55 9.34
C ILE A 90 -56.46 32.38 8.86
N ILE A 91 -57.12 31.29 9.26
CA ILE A 91 -58.52 31.02 8.92
C ILE A 91 -59.43 32.11 9.48
N ASP A 92 -59.22 32.49 10.75
CA ASP A 92 -59.92 33.61 11.37
C ASP A 92 -59.74 34.91 10.57
N ARG A 93 -58.51 35.20 10.12
CA ARG A 93 -58.23 36.40 9.31
C ARG A 93 -58.89 36.37 7.95
N LEU A 94 -58.87 35.23 7.26
CA LEU A 94 -59.57 35.10 5.99
C LEU A 94 -61.08 35.33 6.15
N TYR A 95 -61.69 34.75 7.19
CA TYR A 95 -63.11 34.94 7.50
C TYR A 95 -63.45 36.41 7.76
N VAL A 96 -62.68 37.07 8.64
CA VAL A 96 -62.85 38.50 8.95
C VAL A 96 -62.64 39.36 7.70
N GLY A 97 -61.62 39.06 6.89
CA GLY A 97 -61.33 39.79 5.65
C GLY A 97 -62.47 39.71 4.65
N ILE A 98 -63.04 38.52 4.44
CA ILE A 98 -64.22 38.34 3.58
C ILE A 98 -65.42 39.11 4.12
N LYS A 99 -65.65 39.09 5.44
CA LYS A 99 -66.73 39.84 6.06
C LYS A 99 -66.58 41.34 5.89
N LEU A 100 -65.38 41.88 6.10
CA LEU A 100 -65.11 43.30 5.89
C LEU A 100 -65.27 43.70 4.41
N ILE A 101 -64.81 42.88 3.47
CA ILE A 101 -65.04 43.11 2.04
C ILE A 101 -66.53 43.09 1.73
N GLN A 102 -67.27 42.13 2.28
CA GLN A 102 -68.72 42.06 2.14
C GLN A 102 -69.39 43.34 2.63
N THR A 103 -69.02 43.86 3.81
CA THR A 103 -69.63 45.10 4.29
C THR A 103 -69.21 46.31 3.48
N VAL A 104 -67.94 46.44 3.07
CA VAL A 104 -67.48 47.52 2.17
C VAL A 104 -68.26 47.51 0.85
N ILE A 105 -68.53 46.33 0.28
CA ILE A 105 -69.35 46.19 -0.92
C ILE A 105 -70.80 46.61 -0.63
N GLN A 106 -71.38 46.16 0.48
CA GLN A 106 -72.75 46.52 0.86
C GLN A 106 -72.90 48.01 1.13
N ASP A 107 -71.93 48.64 1.79
CA ASP A 107 -71.91 50.06 2.06
C ASP A 107 -71.77 50.86 0.77
N LYS A 108 -70.87 50.48 -0.14
CA LYS A 108 -70.77 51.11 -1.47
C LYS A 108 -72.06 50.97 -2.30
N ILE A 109 -72.73 49.82 -2.20
CA ILE A 109 -74.04 49.62 -2.85
C ILE A 109 -75.10 50.54 -2.23
N LYS A 110 -75.10 50.70 -0.90
CA LYS A 110 -76.06 51.55 -0.17
C LYS A 110 -75.81 53.04 -0.39
N THR A 111 -74.55 53.48 -0.47
CA THR A 111 -74.20 54.90 -0.63
C THR A 111 -74.38 55.42 -2.05
N GLY A 112 -74.70 54.56 -3.02
CA GLY A 112 -75.09 54.98 -4.37
C GLY A 112 -73.97 55.58 -5.21
N ASP A 113 -72.69 55.33 -4.88
CA ASP A 113 -71.55 55.73 -5.72
C ASP A 113 -71.55 54.88 -7.00
N SER A 114 -72.18 55.43 -8.04
CA SER A 114 -72.68 54.74 -9.23
C SER A 114 -71.62 54.49 -10.32
N GLU A 115 -70.49 53.87 -9.99
CA GLU A 115 -69.52 53.42 -11.01
C GLU A 115 -69.31 51.89 -11.06
N TYR A 116 -69.96 51.12 -10.18
CA TYR A 116 -69.83 49.64 -10.15
C TYR A 116 -71.19 48.94 -10.13
N SER A 117 -72.05 49.22 -11.13
CA SER A 117 -73.38 48.60 -11.27
C SER A 117 -73.38 47.16 -11.85
N LEU A 118 -72.25 46.46 -11.88
CA LEU A 118 -72.14 45.11 -12.47
C LEU A 118 -71.65 43.99 -11.54
N ILE A 119 -71.46 44.24 -10.24
CA ILE A 119 -71.20 43.15 -9.29
C ILE A 119 -72.53 42.72 -8.68
N LEU A 120 -73.15 41.70 -9.29
CA LEU A 120 -74.30 41.01 -8.72
C LEU A 120 -74.02 40.66 -7.25
N GLN A 121 -74.92 41.08 -6.37
CA GLN A 121 -74.96 40.60 -4.99
C GLN A 121 -75.01 39.07 -4.97
N PRO A 122 -74.22 38.38 -4.12
CA PRO A 122 -74.49 36.99 -3.79
C PRO A 122 -75.74 36.96 -2.90
N GLN A 123 -76.91 36.85 -3.52
CA GLN A 123 -78.16 36.61 -2.80
C GLN A 123 -78.12 35.22 -2.18
N GLN A 124 -78.36 35.15 -0.87
CA GLN A 124 -78.81 33.92 -0.25
C GLN A 124 -80.12 33.51 -0.93
N MET A 125 -80.12 32.35 -1.61
CA MET A 125 -81.34 31.77 -2.16
C MET A 125 -82.29 31.41 -1.02
N THR A 126 -83.22 32.31 -0.73
CA THR A 126 -84.45 32.00 -0.01
C THR A 126 -85.59 31.93 -1.02
N ILE A 127 -86.59 31.09 -0.75
CA ILE A 127 -87.77 30.86 -1.59
C ILE A 127 -88.51 32.17 -1.91
N GLY A 128 -88.46 33.16 -1.02
CA GLY A 128 -89.01 34.50 -1.27
C GLY A 128 -88.32 35.27 -2.40
N CYS A 129 -87.02 35.04 -2.64
CA CYS A 129 -86.28 35.70 -3.71
C CYS A 129 -86.63 35.13 -5.09
N SER A 130 -86.90 33.82 -5.16
CA SER A 130 -87.44 33.18 -6.37
C SER A 130 -88.87 33.65 -6.66
N PHE A 131 -89.68 33.88 -5.63
CA PHE A 131 -91.04 34.41 -5.77
C PHE A 131 -91.05 35.88 -6.24
N GLU A 132 -90.14 36.70 -5.71
CA GLU A 132 -90.00 38.11 -6.11
C GLU A 132 -89.47 38.27 -7.53
N ASN A 133 -88.53 37.41 -7.96
CA ASN A 133 -88.07 37.40 -9.36
C ASN A 133 -89.17 36.91 -10.31
N LEU A 134 -89.97 35.93 -9.91
CA LEU A 134 -91.14 35.50 -10.69
C LEU A 134 -92.18 36.62 -10.79
N ARG A 135 -92.48 37.30 -9.68
CA ARG A 135 -93.37 38.46 -9.63
C ARG A 135 -92.89 39.58 -10.55
N LYS A 136 -91.61 39.97 -10.48
CA LYS A 136 -91.02 41.01 -11.34
C LYS A 136 -91.01 40.62 -12.82
N THR A 137 -90.83 39.34 -13.12
CA THR A 137 -90.92 38.84 -14.50
C THR A 137 -92.36 38.89 -15.00
N VAL A 138 -93.34 38.60 -14.14
CA VAL A 138 -94.78 38.72 -14.46
C VAL A 138 -95.19 40.18 -14.60
N GLU A 139 -94.75 41.07 -13.73
CA GLU A 139 -95.00 42.52 -13.81
C GLU A 139 -94.35 43.12 -15.08
N SER A 140 -93.11 42.73 -15.41
CA SER A 140 -92.44 43.12 -16.67
C SER A 140 -93.17 42.59 -17.92
N LEU A 141 -93.75 41.39 -17.86
CA LEU A 141 -94.58 40.85 -18.93
C LEU A 141 -95.92 41.60 -19.06
N PHE A 142 -96.50 42.07 -17.96
CA PHE A 142 -97.71 42.89 -17.97
C PHE A 142 -97.44 44.31 -18.51
N GLU A 143 -96.32 44.93 -18.15
CA GLU A 143 -95.88 46.23 -18.68
C GLU A 143 -95.56 46.14 -20.19
N GLN A 144 -94.91 45.05 -20.62
CA GLN A 144 -94.67 44.79 -22.04
C GLN A 144 -95.96 44.51 -22.82
N MET A 145 -96.98 43.93 -22.19
CA MET A 145 -98.30 43.74 -22.81
C MET A 145 -99.13 45.04 -22.88
N SER A 146 -98.91 46.01 -21.99
CA SER A 146 -99.54 47.33 -22.10
C SER A 146 -98.96 48.21 -23.22
N ASP A 147 -97.66 48.08 -23.52
CA ASP A 147 -96.99 48.86 -24.58
C ASP A 147 -97.27 48.32 -26.00
N VAL A 148 -97.67 47.05 -26.15
CA VAL A 148 -97.98 46.45 -27.46
C VAL A 148 -99.32 46.96 -28.05
N ASN A 149 -100.21 47.51 -27.22
CA ASN A 149 -101.46 48.13 -27.69
C ASN A 149 -101.27 49.53 -28.31
N ALA A 150 -100.09 50.16 -28.17
CA ALA A 150 -99.85 51.53 -28.63
C ALA A 150 -99.20 51.67 -30.03
N LEU A 151 -98.85 50.55 -30.71
CA LEU A 151 -98.01 50.60 -31.93
C LEU A 151 -98.62 49.94 -33.19
N MET A 152 -99.89 49.53 -33.19
CA MET A 152 -100.58 49.05 -34.40
C MET A 152 -101.30 50.20 -35.14
N GLY A 153 -100.51 51.08 -35.75
CA GLY A 153 -101.00 52.12 -36.64
C GLY A 153 -100.03 52.40 -37.78
N THR A 154 -100.47 52.08 -39.00
CA THR A 154 -99.95 52.44 -40.34
C THR A 154 -98.97 51.49 -41.04
N SER A 155 -99.34 51.24 -42.30
CA SER A 155 -98.69 50.51 -43.38
C SER A 155 -97.36 51.17 -43.79
N ASP A 156 -96.41 50.59 -44.50
CA ASP A 156 -96.52 49.89 -45.78
C ASP A 156 -95.21 49.16 -46.15
N ALA A 157 -95.40 48.12 -46.94
CA ALA A 157 -94.55 47.51 -47.98
C ALA A 157 -93.01 47.69 -48.01
N ASN A 158 -92.37 46.51 -48.05
CA ASN A 158 -91.24 46.08 -48.90
C ASN A 158 -89.88 45.78 -48.25
N ALA A 159 -89.32 44.66 -48.74
CA ALA A 159 -87.92 44.20 -48.70
C ALA A 159 -87.46 43.26 -47.56
N THR A 160 -87.78 41.97 -47.76
CA THR A 160 -86.86 40.81 -47.72
C THR A 160 -85.61 40.84 -46.82
N LYS A 161 -85.62 40.04 -45.74
CA LYS A 161 -84.50 39.12 -45.41
C LYS A 161 -84.88 38.06 -44.35
N LYS A 162 -84.57 36.81 -44.69
CA LYS A 162 -84.72 35.57 -43.89
C LYS A 162 -84.06 35.68 -42.51
N SER A 163 -84.83 35.44 -41.44
CA SER A 163 -84.33 34.89 -40.17
C SER A 163 -85.39 34.01 -39.52
N ALA A 164 -84.94 33.11 -38.66
CA ALA A 164 -85.57 31.85 -38.31
C ALA A 164 -86.98 31.98 -37.69
N LYS A 165 -87.90 31.20 -38.26
CA LYS A 165 -89.17 30.76 -37.68
C LYS A 165 -88.97 30.29 -36.23
N ILE A 166 -89.35 31.12 -35.27
CA ILE A 166 -90.03 30.65 -34.06
C ILE A 166 -91.42 31.25 -34.15
N GLN A 167 -92.24 30.58 -34.97
CA GLN A 167 -93.69 30.64 -34.86
C GLN A 167 -94.03 30.04 -33.49
N THR A 168 -94.17 30.87 -32.46
CA THR A 168 -95.20 30.55 -31.47
C THR A 168 -96.51 30.61 -32.24
N GLU A 169 -97.03 29.44 -32.59
CA GLU A 169 -98.41 29.31 -33.03
C GLU A 169 -99.25 30.16 -32.08
N VAL A 170 -99.83 31.23 -32.61
CA VAL A 170 -101.03 31.80 -32.03
C VAL A 170 -102.00 30.63 -32.03
N THR A 171 -102.09 29.94 -30.90
CA THR A 171 -103.17 28.99 -30.65
C THR A 171 -104.43 29.75 -31.00
N SER A 172 -105.06 29.36 -32.10
CA SER A 172 -106.39 29.82 -32.45
C SER A 172 -107.23 29.76 -31.18
N LEU A 173 -108.13 30.72 -30.99
CA LEU A 173 -109.03 30.79 -29.81
C LEU A 173 -109.70 29.44 -29.45
N SER A 174 -109.73 28.48 -30.39
CA SER A 174 -110.15 27.09 -30.24
C SER A 174 -109.20 26.13 -29.49
N LYS A 175 -108.00 26.53 -29.05
CA LYS A 175 -107.04 25.66 -28.32
C LYS A 175 -106.68 26.14 -26.90
N CYS A 176 -107.12 27.33 -26.50
CA CYS A 176 -107.01 27.77 -25.12
C CYS A 176 -108.22 27.21 -24.36
N ASP A 177 -108.01 26.24 -23.47
CA ASP A 177 -109.12 25.61 -22.72
C ASP A 177 -109.96 26.65 -21.95
N SER A 178 -109.35 27.74 -21.48
CA SER A 178 -110.06 28.89 -20.90
C SER A 178 -110.96 29.61 -21.92
N CYS A 179 -110.49 29.83 -23.15
CA CYS A 179 -111.26 30.54 -24.18
C CYS A 179 -112.30 29.66 -24.88
N VAL A 180 -112.03 28.36 -25.07
CA VAL A 180 -113.00 27.38 -25.57
C VAL A 180 -114.15 27.21 -24.57
N SER A 181 -113.83 27.19 -23.28
CA SER A 181 -114.84 27.11 -22.23
C SER A 181 -115.64 28.39 -22.14
N ALA A 182 -114.99 29.56 -22.25
CA ALA A 182 -115.69 30.84 -22.34
C ALA A 182 -116.60 30.95 -23.59
N LEU A 183 -116.14 30.48 -24.76
CA LEU A 183 -116.93 30.47 -26.00
C LEU A 183 -118.07 29.44 -25.97
N SER A 184 -117.85 28.25 -25.39
CA SER A 184 -118.92 27.25 -25.21
C SER A 184 -119.94 27.74 -24.18
N CYS A 185 -119.51 28.45 -23.14
CA CYS A 185 -120.37 29.13 -22.18
C CYS A 185 -121.20 30.21 -22.88
N MET A 186 -120.57 31.08 -23.69
CA MET A 186 -121.26 32.10 -24.49
C MET A 186 -122.21 31.52 -25.54
N LYS A 187 -121.85 30.42 -26.19
CA LYS A 187 -122.71 29.75 -27.18
C LYS A 187 -123.92 29.09 -26.54
N ASN A 188 -123.76 28.48 -25.36
CA ASN A 188 -124.87 27.94 -24.58
C ASN A 188 -125.76 29.05 -24.00
N LEU A 189 -125.16 30.16 -23.55
CA LEU A 189 -125.89 31.37 -23.16
C LEU A 189 -126.71 31.93 -24.33
N LEU A 190 -126.13 32.04 -25.54
CA LEU A 190 -126.82 32.53 -26.74
C LEU A 190 -127.98 31.61 -27.19
N ASN A 191 -127.81 30.29 -27.12
CA ASN A 191 -128.90 29.35 -27.38
C ASN A 191 -130.00 29.41 -26.30
N LEU A 192 -129.65 29.75 -25.05
CA LEU A 192 -130.62 30.04 -23.98
C LEU A 192 -131.32 31.39 -24.17
N PHE A 193 -130.73 32.36 -24.88
CA PHE A 193 -131.37 33.63 -25.22
C PHE A 193 -132.29 33.57 -26.45
N GLU A 194 -132.45 32.40 -27.10
CA GLU A 194 -133.56 32.13 -28.04
C GLU A 194 -134.90 31.85 -27.32
N ILE A 195 -135.04 32.25 -26.04
CA ILE A 195 -136.31 32.26 -25.33
C ILE A 195 -137.18 33.39 -25.89
N HIS A 196 -138.35 33.01 -26.43
CA HIS A 196 -139.36 33.92 -26.95
C HIS A 196 -139.67 35.07 -25.97
N LYS A 197 -139.77 36.27 -26.55
CA LYS A 197 -139.60 37.59 -25.95
C LYS A 197 -140.59 38.04 -24.84
N ASN A 198 -141.39 37.18 -24.18
CA ASN A 198 -142.54 37.67 -23.39
C ASN A 198 -142.82 37.06 -21.99
N ASP A 199 -141.95 36.27 -21.36
CA ASP A 199 -142.23 35.79 -19.99
C ASP A 199 -141.14 36.15 -18.96
N ILE A 200 -141.44 37.14 -18.12
CA ILE A 200 -140.54 37.69 -17.09
C ILE A 200 -140.27 36.68 -15.94
N TYR A 201 -141.18 35.72 -15.69
CA TYR A 201 -141.03 34.73 -14.61
C TYR A 201 -140.10 33.55 -14.93
N GLN A 202 -139.72 33.34 -16.19
CA GLN A 202 -138.69 32.34 -16.52
C GLN A 202 -137.27 32.89 -16.48
N ASN A 203 -137.11 34.21 -16.35
CA ASN A 203 -135.80 34.87 -16.39
C ASN A 203 -135.00 34.65 -15.09
N ASP A 204 -135.64 34.71 -13.93
CA ASP A 204 -134.97 34.47 -12.63
C ASP A 204 -134.58 32.98 -12.45
N GLN A 205 -135.41 32.06 -12.93
CA GLN A 205 -135.11 30.62 -12.92
C GLN A 205 -133.99 30.28 -13.91
N ALA A 206 -134.03 30.84 -15.12
CA ALA A 206 -132.95 30.71 -16.10
C ALA A 206 -131.64 31.33 -15.59
N GLN A 207 -131.69 32.45 -14.86
CA GLN A 207 -130.50 33.08 -14.26
C GLN A 207 -129.89 32.20 -13.17
N PHE A 208 -130.70 31.52 -12.34
CA PHE A 208 -130.23 30.59 -11.33
C PHE A 208 -129.64 29.31 -11.94
N ASP A 209 -130.29 28.76 -12.97
CA ASP A 209 -129.82 27.58 -13.69
C ASP A 209 -128.54 27.88 -14.51
N ILE A 210 -128.43 29.08 -15.09
CA ILE A 210 -127.21 29.60 -15.73
C ILE A 210 -126.08 29.76 -14.70
N TYR A 211 -126.35 30.35 -13.53
CA TYR A 211 -125.33 30.48 -12.47
C TYR A 211 -124.87 29.11 -11.95
N GLY A 212 -125.81 28.19 -11.74
CA GLY A 212 -125.53 26.82 -11.31
C GLY A 212 -124.72 26.03 -12.34
N LEU A 213 -125.11 26.03 -13.62
CA LEU A 213 -124.39 25.32 -14.68
C LEU A 213 -123.00 25.90 -14.95
N THR A 214 -122.86 27.21 -14.95
CA THR A 214 -121.58 27.86 -15.30
C THR A 214 -120.57 27.80 -14.16
N GLN A 215 -121.00 27.96 -12.90
CA GLN A 215 -120.09 27.83 -11.76
C GLN A 215 -119.70 26.38 -11.51
N PHE A 216 -120.65 25.44 -11.57
CA PHE A 216 -120.37 24.01 -11.39
C PHE A 216 -119.56 23.44 -12.56
N GLY A 217 -119.87 23.83 -13.79
CA GLY A 217 -119.10 23.44 -14.98
C GLY A 217 -117.65 23.94 -14.94
N CYS A 218 -117.43 25.22 -14.63
CA CYS A 218 -116.10 25.78 -14.44
C CYS A 218 -115.34 25.12 -13.29
N MET A 219 -116.02 24.81 -12.18
CA MET A 219 -115.43 24.09 -11.05
C MET A 219 -115.02 22.66 -11.42
N MET A 220 -115.85 21.91 -12.15
CA MET A 220 -115.51 20.56 -12.60
C MET A 220 -114.32 20.57 -13.56
N GLN A 221 -114.27 21.55 -14.47
CA GLN A 221 -113.17 21.66 -15.42
C GLN A 221 -111.86 22.10 -14.75
N THR A 222 -111.91 23.04 -13.80
CA THR A 222 -110.74 23.39 -12.99
C THR A 222 -110.29 22.23 -12.12
N THR A 223 -111.21 21.47 -11.54
CA THR A 223 -110.89 20.25 -10.76
C THR A 223 -110.21 19.20 -11.63
N ALA A 224 -110.72 18.93 -12.83
CA ALA A 224 -110.11 18.00 -13.78
C ALA A 224 -108.71 18.49 -14.24
N THR A 225 -108.54 19.80 -14.43
CA THR A 225 -107.24 20.41 -14.77
C THR A 225 -106.25 20.28 -13.61
N ILE A 226 -106.70 20.49 -12.37
CA ILE A 226 -105.88 20.28 -11.18
C ILE A 226 -105.50 18.80 -11.06
N GLU A 227 -106.43 17.89 -11.28
CA GLU A 227 -106.19 16.45 -11.21
C GLU A 227 -105.13 15.99 -12.23
N THR A 228 -105.27 16.42 -13.49
CA THR A 228 -104.28 16.11 -14.54
C THR A 228 -102.90 16.68 -14.21
N ASN A 229 -102.84 17.92 -13.69
CA ASN A 229 -101.58 18.51 -13.22
C ASN A 229 -100.97 17.75 -12.03
N LEU A 230 -101.78 17.32 -11.07
CA LEU A 230 -101.33 16.52 -9.93
C LEU A 230 -100.81 15.14 -10.37
N GLN A 231 -101.49 14.48 -11.30
CA GLN A 231 -101.03 13.21 -11.88
C GLN A 231 -99.71 13.39 -12.63
N ALA A 232 -99.55 14.47 -13.39
CA ALA A 232 -98.29 14.78 -14.08
C ALA A 232 -97.14 15.08 -13.11
N LEU A 233 -97.41 15.77 -12.00
CA LEU A 233 -96.42 16.01 -10.94
C LEU A 233 -96.04 14.73 -10.21
N LEU A 234 -97.01 13.85 -9.90
CA LEU A 234 -96.76 12.55 -9.30
C LEU A 234 -95.87 11.67 -10.20
N ALA A 235 -96.15 11.64 -11.50
CA ALA A 235 -95.32 10.91 -12.46
C ALA A 235 -93.88 11.44 -12.47
N LYS A 236 -93.69 12.77 -12.52
CA LYS A 236 -92.36 13.40 -12.43
C LYS A 236 -91.64 13.07 -11.13
N LEU A 237 -92.36 13.03 -10.01
CA LEU A 237 -91.80 12.72 -8.70
C LEU A 237 -91.33 11.26 -8.61
N ILE A 238 -92.12 10.32 -9.16
CA ILE A 238 -91.75 8.91 -9.26
C ILE A 238 -90.49 8.74 -10.13
N ASP A 239 -90.40 9.43 -11.26
CA ASP A 239 -89.22 9.34 -12.13
C ASP A 239 -87.97 9.90 -11.46
N LYS A 240 -88.09 11.03 -10.74
CA LYS A 240 -86.99 11.60 -9.95
C LYS A 240 -86.59 10.70 -8.78
N GLN A 241 -87.53 9.96 -8.20
CA GLN A 241 -87.23 8.97 -7.16
C GLN A 241 -86.43 7.80 -7.73
N LYS A 242 -86.82 7.26 -8.90
CA LYS A 242 -86.05 6.21 -9.61
C LYS A 242 -84.64 6.69 -9.98
N GLU A 243 -84.48 7.94 -10.41
CA GLU A 243 -83.17 8.54 -10.70
C GLU A 243 -82.30 8.61 -9.43
N ASN A 244 -82.88 9.02 -8.30
CA ASN A 244 -82.20 9.04 -7.01
C ASN A 244 -81.75 7.65 -6.55
N GLU A 245 -82.57 6.61 -6.75
CA GLU A 245 -82.20 5.23 -6.41
C GLU A 245 -81.00 4.74 -7.24
N LYS A 246 -80.97 5.07 -8.55
CA LYS A 246 -79.83 4.78 -9.42
C LYS A 246 -78.57 5.49 -8.94
N LEU A 247 -78.66 6.78 -8.59
CA LEU A 247 -77.54 7.55 -8.05
C LEU A 247 -77.03 6.97 -6.73
N ARG A 248 -77.93 6.58 -5.82
CA ARG A 248 -77.56 5.92 -4.54
C ARG A 248 -76.80 4.62 -4.78
N HIS A 249 -77.23 3.80 -5.74
CA HIS A 249 -76.51 2.59 -6.13
C HIS A 249 -75.10 2.89 -6.69
N LYS A 250 -74.98 3.93 -7.53
CA LYS A 250 -73.69 4.36 -8.07
C LYS A 250 -72.74 4.85 -6.97
N ILE A 251 -73.23 5.64 -6.02
CA ILE A 251 -72.46 6.09 -4.85
C ILE A 251 -71.99 4.89 -4.02
N LYS A 252 -72.86 3.92 -3.77
CA LYS A 252 -72.50 2.70 -3.02
C LYS A 252 -71.39 1.91 -3.72
N THR A 253 -71.42 1.84 -5.05
CA THR A 253 -70.39 1.15 -5.84
C THR A 253 -69.07 1.90 -5.80
N LEU A 254 -69.08 3.23 -6.03
CA LEU A 254 -67.89 4.06 -5.95
C LEU A 254 -67.24 4.02 -4.55
N ASN A 255 -68.02 3.99 -3.48
CA ASN A 255 -67.49 3.87 -2.12
C ASN A 255 -66.78 2.52 -1.89
N LYS A 256 -67.28 1.43 -2.48
CA LYS A 256 -66.59 0.13 -2.44
C LYS A 256 -65.26 0.21 -3.19
N ASP A 257 -65.26 0.80 -4.38
CA ASP A 257 -64.05 0.95 -5.19
C ASP A 257 -63.00 1.82 -4.51
N ILE A 258 -63.41 2.92 -3.87
CA ILE A 258 -62.54 3.77 -3.05
C ILE A 258 -61.92 2.94 -1.93
N THR A 259 -62.72 2.18 -1.19
CA THR A 259 -62.23 1.36 -0.07
C THR A 259 -61.18 0.34 -0.54
N ILE A 260 -61.41 -0.33 -1.67
CA ILE A 260 -60.47 -1.28 -2.27
C ILE A 260 -59.17 -0.57 -2.68
N LYS A 261 -59.27 0.57 -3.37
CA LYS A 261 -58.10 1.34 -3.81
C LYS A 261 -57.29 1.88 -2.63
N THR A 262 -57.95 2.38 -1.59
CA THR A 262 -57.31 2.81 -0.34
C THR A 262 -56.56 1.65 0.32
N GLY A 263 -57.15 0.46 0.39
CA GLY A 263 -56.46 -0.73 0.90
C GLY A 263 -55.19 -1.07 0.09
N LYS A 264 -55.26 -0.97 -1.24
CA LYS A 264 -54.09 -1.21 -2.11
C LYS A 264 -53.00 -0.16 -1.92
N ILE A 265 -53.37 1.11 -1.73
CA ILE A 265 -52.40 2.18 -1.45
C ILE A 265 -51.65 1.89 -0.15
N ILE A 266 -52.37 1.54 0.93
CA ILE A 266 -51.75 1.22 2.22
C ILE A 266 -50.78 0.03 2.08
N SER A 267 -51.15 -1.02 1.34
CA SER A 267 -50.27 -2.16 1.08
C SER A 267 -48.99 -1.76 0.34
N LEU A 268 -49.11 -0.93 -0.70
CA LEU A 268 -47.96 -0.45 -1.47
C LEU A 268 -47.05 0.47 -0.64
N GLU A 269 -47.62 1.30 0.23
CA GLU A 269 -46.83 2.14 1.15
C GLU A 269 -46.00 1.28 2.11
N GLN A 270 -46.56 0.18 2.61
CA GLN A 270 -45.84 -0.77 3.46
C GLN A 270 -44.72 -1.49 2.70
N GLU A 271 -44.96 -1.91 1.46
CA GLU A 271 -43.93 -2.51 0.59
C GLU A 271 -42.79 -1.53 0.28
N CYS A 272 -43.12 -0.28 -0.06
CA CYS A 272 -42.14 0.79 -0.28
C CYS A 272 -41.30 1.08 0.98
N ALA A 273 -41.93 1.11 2.16
CA ALA A 273 -41.21 1.28 3.42
C ALA A 273 -40.26 0.10 3.71
N ALA A 274 -40.69 -1.13 3.43
CA ALA A 274 -39.86 -2.32 3.57
C ALA A 274 -38.67 -2.31 2.59
N SER A 275 -38.89 -1.94 1.33
CA SER A 275 -37.82 -1.81 0.33
C SER A 275 -36.81 -0.74 0.72
N THR A 276 -37.29 0.44 1.15
CA THR A 276 -36.42 1.53 1.63
C THR A 276 -35.53 1.09 2.81
N LYS A 277 -36.08 0.28 3.73
CA LYS A 277 -35.30 -0.27 4.84
C LYS A 277 -34.25 -1.27 4.36
N LYS A 278 -34.56 -2.08 3.35
CA LYS A 278 -33.61 -3.00 2.73
C LYS A 278 -32.48 -2.23 2.03
N ASP A 279 -32.80 -1.20 1.27
CA ASP A 279 -31.82 -0.38 0.56
C ASP A 279 -30.85 0.32 1.53
N LYS A 280 -31.36 0.83 2.65
CA LYS A 280 -30.50 1.39 3.72
C LYS A 280 -29.55 0.36 4.33
N ARG A 281 -30.01 -0.88 4.54
CA ARG A 281 -29.15 -1.96 5.04
C ARG A 281 -28.07 -2.33 4.03
N ASN A 282 -28.45 -2.54 2.78
CA ASN A 282 -27.51 -2.85 1.71
C ASN A 282 -26.49 -1.72 1.53
N SER A 283 -26.92 -0.46 1.62
CA SER A 283 -26.02 0.69 1.53
C SER A 283 -25.01 0.73 2.68
N SER A 284 -25.41 0.36 3.90
CA SER A 284 -24.49 0.22 5.04
C SER A 284 -23.49 -0.91 4.81
N GLU A 285 -23.97 -2.08 4.35
CA GLU A 285 -23.13 -3.24 4.08
C GLU A 285 -22.10 -2.97 2.98
N ILE A 286 -22.49 -2.25 1.92
CA ILE A 286 -21.56 -1.79 0.86
C ILE A 286 -20.50 -0.86 1.43
N ALA A 287 -20.87 0.06 2.34
CA ALA A 287 -19.91 0.95 2.97
C ALA A 287 -18.90 0.17 3.82
N ASP A 288 -19.38 -0.79 4.62
CA ASP A 288 -18.53 -1.65 5.44
C ASP A 288 -17.58 -2.48 4.58
N LEU A 289 -18.07 -3.12 3.51
CA LEU A 289 -17.24 -3.86 2.56
C LEU A 289 -16.18 -2.98 1.89
N LYS A 290 -16.52 -1.73 1.56
CA LYS A 290 -15.56 -0.77 1.00
C LYS A 290 -14.43 -0.45 1.98
N THR A 291 -14.74 -0.25 3.25
CA THR A 291 -13.72 -0.03 4.28
C THR A 291 -12.82 -1.25 4.51
N GLN A 292 -13.37 -2.46 4.40
CA GLN A 292 -12.58 -3.70 4.46
C GLN A 292 -11.62 -3.81 3.27
N ILE A 293 -12.09 -3.50 2.05
CA ILE A 293 -11.24 -3.46 0.85
C ILE A 293 -10.11 -2.45 1.01
N ASP A 294 -10.40 -1.24 1.49
CA ASP A 294 -9.37 -0.21 1.70
C ASP A 294 -8.33 -0.65 2.73
N THR A 295 -8.75 -1.34 3.78
CA THR A 295 -7.85 -1.92 4.80
C THR A 295 -6.95 -3.01 4.21
N LEU A 296 -7.51 -3.92 3.41
CA LEU A 296 -6.76 -4.98 2.74
C LEU A 296 -5.74 -4.40 1.73
N ASN A 297 -6.12 -3.38 0.97
CA ASN A 297 -5.20 -2.68 0.06
C ASN A 297 -4.05 -2.01 0.83
N SER A 298 -4.32 -1.48 2.03
CA SER A 298 -3.26 -0.95 2.90
C SER A 298 -2.31 -2.04 3.41
N TYR A 299 -2.77 -3.28 3.60
CA TYR A 299 -1.88 -4.40 3.94
C TYR A 299 -1.05 -4.84 2.74
N ILE A 300 -1.66 -4.99 1.56
CA ILE A 300 -0.95 -5.35 0.32
C ILE A 300 0.21 -4.39 0.06
N THR A 301 -0.04 -3.08 0.15
CA THR A 301 1.00 -2.06 -0.06
C THR A 301 2.14 -2.14 0.96
N LYS A 302 1.85 -2.48 2.23
CA LYS A 302 2.89 -2.71 3.24
C LYS A 302 3.72 -3.94 2.92
N ASP A 303 3.07 -5.05 2.58
CA ASP A 303 3.76 -6.30 2.24
C ASP A 303 4.63 -6.13 0.99
N GLU A 304 4.17 -5.38 -0.02
CA GLU A 304 4.97 -5.03 -1.19
C GLU A 304 6.23 -4.23 -0.83
N THR A 305 6.12 -3.27 0.09
CA THR A 305 7.29 -2.50 0.56
C THR A 305 8.28 -3.39 1.31
N GLU A 306 7.80 -4.32 2.13
CA GLU A 306 8.64 -5.27 2.86
C GLU A 306 9.34 -6.25 1.92
N ILE A 307 8.64 -6.79 0.92
CA ILE A 307 9.21 -7.64 -0.13
C ILE A 307 10.33 -6.90 -0.88
N ASN A 308 10.11 -5.63 -1.24
CA ASN A 308 11.13 -4.83 -1.93
C ASN A 308 12.36 -4.58 -1.05
N TYR A 309 12.17 -4.35 0.25
CA TYR A 309 13.26 -4.25 1.22
C TYR A 309 14.05 -5.56 1.30
N LEU A 310 13.37 -6.70 1.50
CA LEU A 310 14.00 -8.01 1.57
C LEU A 310 14.77 -8.36 0.29
N ASN A 311 14.23 -8.05 -0.88
CA ASN A 311 14.91 -8.23 -2.16
C ASN A 311 16.21 -7.41 -2.26
N THR A 312 16.22 -6.20 -1.69
CA THR A 312 17.42 -5.37 -1.61
C THR A 312 18.46 -5.98 -0.67
N CYS A 313 18.04 -6.48 0.49
CA CYS A 313 18.90 -7.22 1.41
C CYS A 313 19.51 -8.46 0.76
N ILE A 314 18.71 -9.25 0.02
CA ILE A 314 19.20 -10.44 -0.70
C ILE A 314 20.26 -10.07 -1.74
N LYS A 315 20.05 -8.98 -2.51
CA LYS A 315 21.05 -8.51 -3.48
C LYS A 315 22.36 -8.12 -2.80
N SER A 316 22.28 -7.40 -1.68
CA SER A 316 23.46 -7.02 -0.88
C SER A 316 24.20 -8.25 -0.35
N LEU A 317 23.48 -9.20 0.24
CA LEU A 317 24.06 -10.45 0.75
C LEU A 317 24.73 -11.27 -0.36
N LYS A 318 24.12 -11.38 -1.55
CA LYS A 318 24.74 -12.04 -2.71
C LYS A 318 26.06 -11.39 -3.09
N SER A 319 26.14 -10.06 -3.06
CA SER A 319 27.39 -9.34 -3.32
C SER A 319 28.46 -9.64 -2.26
N VAL A 320 28.09 -9.68 -0.98
CA VAL A 320 29.01 -10.03 0.12
C VAL A 320 29.54 -11.46 -0.04
N VAL A 321 28.65 -12.42 -0.33
CA VAL A 321 29.05 -13.82 -0.56
C VAL A 321 30.04 -13.92 -1.72
N SER A 322 29.77 -13.24 -2.84
CA SER A 322 30.69 -13.24 -3.99
C SER A 322 32.07 -12.65 -3.65
N MET A 323 32.12 -11.59 -2.83
CA MET A 323 33.41 -11.05 -2.34
C MET A 323 34.15 -12.08 -1.47
N HIS A 324 33.46 -12.73 -0.54
CA HIS A 324 34.06 -13.75 0.32
C HIS A 324 34.54 -14.98 -0.45
N GLU A 325 33.82 -15.39 -1.50
CA GLU A 325 34.26 -16.46 -2.40
C GLU A 325 35.57 -16.09 -3.12
N ALA A 326 35.69 -14.85 -3.61
CA ALA A 326 36.90 -14.35 -4.24
C ALA A 326 38.08 -14.30 -3.24
N ASP A 327 37.84 -13.84 -2.01
CA ASP A 327 38.87 -13.82 -0.97
C ASP A 327 39.31 -15.24 -0.56
N MET A 328 38.37 -16.18 -0.46
CA MET A 328 38.68 -17.59 -0.23
C MET A 328 39.54 -18.19 -1.34
N GLN A 329 39.28 -17.86 -2.61
CA GLN A 329 40.12 -18.30 -3.72
C GLN A 329 41.54 -17.71 -3.63
N ARG A 330 41.66 -16.42 -3.30
CA ARG A 330 42.97 -15.76 -3.09
C ARG A 330 43.75 -16.41 -1.95
N LEU A 331 43.10 -16.67 -0.81
CA LEU A 331 43.73 -17.34 0.34
C LEU A 331 44.18 -18.76 0.00
N ARG A 332 43.39 -19.53 -0.77
CA ARG A 332 43.82 -20.85 -1.26
C ARG A 332 45.05 -20.77 -2.14
N ALA A 333 45.11 -19.82 -3.08
CA ALA A 333 46.27 -19.62 -3.94
C ALA A 333 47.51 -19.20 -3.14
N LEU A 334 47.35 -18.32 -2.15
CA LEU A 334 48.43 -17.92 -1.25
C LEU A 334 48.95 -19.11 -0.44
N ASN A 335 48.05 -19.93 0.11
CA ASN A 335 48.43 -21.11 0.88
C ASN A 335 49.18 -22.15 0.03
N ALA A 336 48.75 -22.38 -1.21
CA ALA A 336 49.46 -23.23 -2.16
C ALA A 336 50.88 -22.70 -2.43
N ASN A 337 51.03 -21.39 -2.68
CA ASN A 337 52.34 -20.75 -2.89
C ASN A 337 53.26 -20.89 -1.67
N LEU A 338 52.72 -20.68 -0.47
CA LEU A 338 53.48 -20.86 0.77
C LEU A 338 53.90 -22.32 0.96
N THR A 339 53.04 -23.27 0.65
CA THR A 339 53.35 -24.71 0.70
C THR A 339 54.51 -25.04 -0.24
N ASP A 340 54.45 -24.60 -1.50
CA ASP A 340 55.55 -24.75 -2.48
C ASP A 340 56.88 -24.13 -2.00
N LYS A 341 56.81 -22.99 -1.29
CA LYS A 341 58.00 -22.33 -0.73
C LYS A 341 58.59 -23.15 0.41
N VAL A 342 57.75 -23.67 1.30
CA VAL A 342 58.18 -24.52 2.42
C VAL A 342 58.81 -25.80 1.90
N GLU A 343 58.22 -26.46 0.89
CA GLU A 343 58.79 -27.66 0.27
C GLU A 343 60.16 -27.38 -0.37
N ARG A 344 60.30 -26.26 -1.09
CA ARG A 344 61.59 -25.83 -1.66
C ARG A 344 62.64 -25.55 -0.58
N MET A 345 62.26 -24.90 0.52
CA MET A 345 63.14 -24.67 1.65
C MET A 345 63.55 -25.98 2.33
N ALA A 346 62.62 -26.92 2.48
CA ALA A 346 62.90 -28.24 3.03
C ALA A 346 63.90 -29.02 2.16
N ALA A 347 63.70 -29.04 0.84
CA ALA A 347 64.64 -29.65 -0.10
C ALA A 347 66.04 -29.00 -0.04
N MET A 348 66.09 -27.67 0.09
CA MET A 348 67.34 -26.94 0.25
C MET A 348 68.04 -27.29 1.58
N ALA A 349 67.29 -27.39 2.67
CA ALA A 349 67.82 -27.81 3.97
C ALA A 349 68.38 -29.24 3.91
N GLU A 350 67.69 -30.19 3.26
CA GLU A 350 68.22 -31.53 3.03
C GLU A 350 69.53 -31.52 2.23
N GLN A 351 69.61 -30.67 1.20
CA GLN A 351 70.83 -30.52 0.42
C GLN A 351 71.98 -30.01 1.27
N TYR A 352 71.75 -29.01 2.13
CA TYR A 352 72.76 -28.53 3.08
C TYR A 352 73.19 -29.60 4.08
N VAL A 353 72.26 -30.38 4.63
CA VAL A 353 72.59 -31.50 5.52
C VAL A 353 73.46 -32.55 4.81
N ARG A 354 73.14 -32.91 3.57
CA ARG A 354 73.97 -33.83 2.76
C ARG A 354 75.36 -33.25 2.49
N ALA A 355 75.47 -31.96 2.20
CA ALA A 355 76.73 -31.28 1.97
C ALA A 355 77.60 -31.24 3.24
N LEU A 356 76.99 -30.94 4.40
CA LEU A 356 77.66 -31.00 5.71
C LEU A 356 78.18 -32.41 5.99
N GLY A 357 77.35 -33.45 5.82
CA GLY A 357 77.80 -34.83 6.00
C GLY A 357 78.89 -35.28 5.01
N ALA A 358 79.00 -34.65 3.83
CA ALA A 358 80.13 -34.87 2.92
C ALA A 358 81.41 -34.16 3.38
N LEU A 359 81.29 -32.93 3.89
CA LEU A 359 82.40 -32.18 4.47
C LEU A 359 82.94 -32.86 5.72
N GLU A 360 82.08 -33.34 6.62
CA GLU A 360 82.48 -34.09 7.82
C GLU A 360 83.28 -35.35 7.45
N ARG A 361 82.86 -36.10 6.42
CA ARG A 361 83.61 -37.25 5.91
C ARG A 361 84.98 -36.86 5.36
N LYS A 362 85.05 -35.76 4.59
CA LYS A 362 86.33 -35.23 4.08
C LYS A 362 87.25 -34.81 5.22
N LEU A 363 86.72 -34.09 6.21
CA LEU A 363 87.46 -33.67 7.40
C LEU A 363 87.98 -34.88 8.18
N GLY A 364 87.15 -35.92 8.36
CA GLY A 364 87.58 -37.17 9.00
C GLY A 364 88.66 -37.92 8.22
N SER A 365 88.67 -37.85 6.88
CA SER A 365 89.75 -38.40 6.05
C SER A 365 91.05 -37.61 6.22
N LEU A 366 90.98 -36.29 6.10
CA LEU A 366 92.11 -35.38 6.33
C LEU A 366 92.71 -35.55 7.72
N ASP A 367 91.88 -35.71 8.75
CA ASP A 367 92.34 -35.95 10.13
C ASP A 367 93.05 -37.31 10.28
N LYS A 368 92.62 -38.35 9.55
CA LYS A 368 93.35 -39.62 9.47
C LYS A 368 94.68 -39.49 8.76
N GLU A 369 94.72 -38.78 7.63
CA GLU A 369 95.96 -38.50 6.89
C GLU A 369 96.95 -37.69 7.74
N HIS A 370 96.48 -36.63 8.41
CA HIS A 370 97.29 -35.84 9.33
C HIS A 370 97.86 -36.70 10.47
N ARG A 371 97.06 -37.60 11.07
CA ARG A 371 97.58 -38.57 12.05
C ARG A 371 98.61 -39.53 11.45
N GLY A 372 98.44 -39.92 10.18
CA GLY A 372 99.41 -40.70 9.42
C GLY A 372 100.74 -39.96 9.27
N PHE A 373 100.72 -38.75 8.72
CA PHE A 373 101.89 -37.90 8.60
C PHE A 373 102.57 -37.62 9.95
N ALA A 374 101.79 -37.38 11.02
CA ALA A 374 102.36 -37.19 12.35
C ALA A 374 103.11 -38.43 12.87
N LYS A 375 102.66 -39.65 12.52
CA LYS A 375 103.39 -40.89 12.84
C LYS A 375 104.65 -41.02 12.00
N GLU A 376 104.58 -40.75 10.70
CA GLU A 376 105.74 -40.75 9.80
C GLU A 376 106.79 -39.74 10.27
N LEU A 377 106.38 -38.55 10.68
CA LEU A 377 107.28 -37.50 11.18
C LEU A 377 107.93 -37.90 12.51
N LYS A 378 107.21 -38.62 13.39
CA LYS A 378 107.82 -39.23 14.59
C LYS A 378 108.86 -40.29 14.24
N LEU A 379 108.62 -41.10 13.22
CA LEU A 379 109.60 -42.08 12.74
C LEU A 379 110.83 -41.38 12.16
N VAL A 380 110.63 -40.33 11.35
CA VAL A 380 111.72 -39.51 10.81
C VAL A 380 112.52 -38.85 11.94
N SER A 381 111.85 -38.29 12.96
CA SER A 381 112.52 -37.74 14.14
C SER A 381 113.37 -38.79 14.84
N ALA A 382 112.84 -40.00 15.07
CA ALA A 382 113.60 -41.08 15.68
C ALA A 382 114.79 -41.53 14.81
N CYS A 383 114.65 -41.53 13.48
CA CYS A 383 115.76 -41.77 12.57
C CYS A 383 116.83 -40.68 12.64
N ILE A 384 116.42 -39.41 12.75
CA ILE A 384 117.34 -38.28 12.93
C ILE A 384 118.09 -38.43 14.25
N ASP A 385 117.39 -38.74 15.35
CA ASP A 385 118.00 -38.95 16.67
C ASP A 385 119.02 -40.11 16.61
N GLY A 386 118.68 -41.21 15.94
CA GLY A 386 119.60 -42.34 15.73
C GLY A 386 120.80 -41.98 14.85
N LEU A 387 120.62 -41.16 13.81
CA LEU A 387 121.73 -40.63 13.01
C LEU A 387 122.63 -39.71 13.85
N ASP A 388 122.04 -38.86 14.69
CA ASP A 388 122.79 -37.94 15.56
C ASP A 388 123.60 -38.71 16.61
N GLU A 389 123.05 -39.79 17.17
CA GLU A 389 123.77 -40.72 18.04
C GLU A 389 124.94 -41.40 17.32
N THR A 390 124.73 -41.86 16.07
CA THR A 390 125.82 -42.45 15.26
C THR A 390 126.91 -41.43 14.91
N LEU A 391 126.52 -40.18 14.62
CA LEU A 391 127.44 -39.07 14.38
C LEU A 391 128.22 -38.73 15.65
N GLY A 392 127.57 -38.75 16.81
CA GLY A 392 128.20 -38.61 18.12
C GLY A 392 129.25 -39.69 18.35
N ALA A 393 128.90 -40.97 18.12
CA ALA A 393 129.84 -42.09 18.23
C ALA A 393 131.02 -41.98 17.25
N VAL A 394 130.78 -41.55 16.00
CA VAL A 394 131.85 -41.25 15.04
C VAL A 394 132.73 -40.10 15.53
N GLY A 395 132.13 -39.04 16.10
CA GLY A 395 132.83 -37.93 16.72
C GLY A 395 133.74 -38.37 17.87
N GLU A 396 133.27 -39.26 18.74
CA GLU A 396 134.07 -39.86 19.81
C GLU A 396 135.21 -40.72 19.24
N HIS A 397 134.93 -41.56 18.24
CA HIS A 397 135.96 -42.33 17.54
C HIS A 397 137.03 -41.43 16.94
N LEU A 398 136.65 -40.32 16.31
CA LEU A 398 137.59 -39.32 15.78
C LEU A 398 138.42 -38.68 16.89
N GLN A 399 137.84 -38.33 18.03
CA GLN A 399 138.62 -37.83 19.17
C GLN A 399 139.61 -38.88 19.70
N VAL A 400 139.21 -40.15 19.79
CA VAL A 400 140.12 -41.23 20.20
C VAL A 400 141.25 -41.40 19.18
N LEU A 401 140.93 -41.32 17.89
CA LEU A 401 141.90 -41.40 16.81
C LEU A 401 142.88 -40.21 16.86
N GLU A 402 142.36 -39.01 17.12
CA GLU A 402 143.14 -37.79 17.28
C GLU A 402 144.07 -37.87 18.49
N ARG A 403 143.58 -38.36 19.64
CA ARG A 403 144.42 -38.65 20.81
C ARG A 403 145.52 -39.67 20.48
N LYS A 404 145.18 -40.74 19.75
CA LYS A 404 146.17 -41.73 19.27
C LYS A 404 147.20 -41.10 18.32
N MET A 405 146.78 -40.20 17.43
CA MET A 405 147.70 -39.46 16.55
C MET A 405 148.62 -38.52 17.34
N ILE A 406 148.11 -37.84 18.38
CA ILE A 406 148.94 -37.02 19.27
C ILE A 406 149.99 -37.89 19.97
N VAL A 407 149.60 -39.07 20.48
CA VAL A 407 150.54 -40.04 21.08
C VAL A 407 151.56 -40.54 20.05
N LEU A 408 151.13 -40.89 18.84
CA LEU A 408 152.03 -41.28 17.75
C LEU A 408 153.01 -40.16 17.37
N ARG A 409 152.54 -38.91 17.35
CA ARG A 409 153.37 -37.72 17.10
C ARG A 409 154.39 -37.50 18.22
N HIS A 410 154.00 -37.77 19.47
CA HIS A 410 154.92 -37.67 20.60
C HIS A 410 155.97 -38.80 20.59
N ASN A 411 155.59 -40.01 20.18
CA ASN A 411 156.50 -41.14 20.01
C ASN A 411 157.47 -40.95 18.83
N SER A 412 157.02 -40.38 17.71
CA SER A 412 157.89 -40.12 16.55
C SER A 412 158.88 -38.99 16.81
N THR A 413 158.49 -37.96 17.57
CA THR A 413 159.40 -36.89 18.00
C THR A 413 160.41 -37.37 19.05
N GLY A 414 160.01 -38.26 19.96
CA GLY A 414 160.94 -38.94 20.88
C GLY A 414 161.95 -39.86 20.16
N SER A 415 161.50 -40.56 19.11
CA SER A 415 162.37 -41.42 18.29
C SER A 415 163.33 -40.61 17.39
N ALA A 416 162.90 -39.46 16.89
CA ALA A 416 163.74 -38.55 16.10
C ALA A 416 164.84 -37.89 16.95
N ALA A 417 164.54 -37.51 18.19
CA ALA A 417 165.54 -36.97 19.13
C ALA A 417 166.62 -38.00 19.51
N LYS A 418 166.25 -39.28 19.60
CA LYS A 418 167.18 -40.38 19.86
C LYS A 418 168.08 -40.68 18.65
N MET A 419 167.52 -40.68 17.43
CA MET A 419 168.29 -40.79 16.18
C MET A 419 169.30 -39.64 15.99
N ALA A 420 168.93 -38.40 16.35
CA ALA A 420 169.84 -37.26 16.26
C ALA A 420 171.05 -37.36 17.23
N SER A 421 170.85 -37.99 18.40
CA SER A 421 171.92 -38.26 19.37
C SER A 421 172.87 -39.37 18.88
N ASP A 422 172.33 -40.45 18.33
CA ASP A 422 173.11 -41.60 17.85
C ASP A 422 173.94 -41.26 16.59
N PHE A 423 173.42 -40.39 15.71
CA PHE A 423 174.13 -39.94 14.51
C PHE A 423 175.35 -39.06 14.85
N LYS A 424 175.28 -38.28 15.93
CA LYS A 424 176.40 -37.45 16.41
C LYS A 424 177.55 -38.31 16.96
N GLY A 425 177.23 -39.41 17.66
CA GLY A 425 178.23 -40.39 18.11
C GLY A 425 178.86 -41.23 16.98
N PHE A 426 178.17 -41.40 15.86
CA PHE A 426 178.69 -42.07 14.67
C PHE A 426 179.68 -41.19 13.88
N GLN A 427 179.45 -39.87 13.86
CA GLN A 427 180.30 -38.91 13.16
C GLN A 427 181.69 -38.76 13.81
N GLU A 428 181.79 -38.89 15.14
CA GLU A 428 183.07 -38.84 15.88
C GLU A 428 183.92 -40.11 15.71
N LYS A 429 183.31 -41.27 15.45
CA LYS A 429 184.01 -42.55 15.21
C LYS A 429 184.66 -42.64 13.82
N ILE A 430 184.12 -41.97 12.80
CA ILE A 430 184.66 -42.00 11.44
C ILE A 430 185.88 -41.09 11.26
N GLN A 431 186.01 -40.01 12.03
CA GLN A 431 187.21 -39.15 12.00
C GLN A 431 188.44 -39.76 12.68
N GLN A 432 188.27 -40.72 13.61
CA GLN A 432 189.40 -41.40 14.27
C GLN A 432 190.00 -42.57 13.46
N LEU A 433 189.28 -43.12 12.47
CA LEU A 433 189.68 -44.33 11.73
C LEU A 433 190.41 -44.08 10.40
N ALA A 434 190.59 -42.82 9.99
CA ALA A 434 191.19 -42.48 8.68
C ALA A 434 192.71 -42.17 8.70
N ILE A 435 193.36 -42.13 9.87
CA ILE A 435 194.81 -41.84 9.99
C ILE A 435 195.65 -43.10 10.28
N GLN A 436 195.03 -44.24 10.62
CA GLN A 436 195.78 -45.40 11.09
C GLN A 436 195.55 -46.63 10.19
N THR A 437 196.58 -46.94 9.40
CA THR A 437 196.96 -48.29 8.94
C THR A 437 196.69 -48.63 7.47
N GLN A 438 197.58 -48.10 6.63
CA GLN A 438 198.17 -48.87 5.53
C GLN A 438 199.04 -50.01 6.10
N LEU A 439 199.03 -51.15 5.41
CA LEU A 439 200.03 -52.25 5.41
C LEU A 439 200.10 -53.19 6.63
N SER A 440 199.45 -54.35 6.54
CA SER A 440 200.16 -55.63 6.37
C SER A 440 199.21 -56.77 6.00
N THR A 441 199.50 -57.32 4.84
CA THR A 441 198.96 -58.50 4.17
C THR A 441 199.27 -59.80 4.90
N ILE A 442 198.46 -60.86 4.68
CA ILE A 442 198.90 -62.22 4.29
C ILE A 442 197.74 -63.25 4.41
N LYS A 443 197.57 -64.03 3.33
CA LYS A 443 196.99 -65.39 3.19
C LYS A 443 195.54 -65.67 3.64
N ALA A 444 194.70 -65.99 2.65
CA ALA A 444 194.08 -67.30 2.43
C ALA A 444 192.86 -67.08 1.53
N PRO A 445 192.91 -67.49 0.26
CA PRO A 445 191.75 -67.51 -0.61
C PRO A 445 190.97 -68.82 -0.35
N GLU A 446 189.77 -68.88 -0.91
CA GLU A 446 188.95 -70.09 -1.01
C GLU A 446 187.99 -70.39 0.14
N GLU A 447 186.73 -70.51 -0.30
CA GLU A 447 185.61 -71.26 0.26
C GLU A 447 184.66 -70.66 1.33
N ALA A 448 183.38 -70.79 0.96
CA ALA A 448 182.13 -70.76 1.74
C ALA A 448 181.40 -69.40 1.93
N PRO A 449 180.05 -69.37 1.79
CA PRO A 449 179.27 -69.88 0.65
C PRO A 449 178.31 -68.80 0.09
N LYS A 450 178.31 -68.64 -1.25
CA LYS A 450 177.25 -68.00 -2.04
C LYS A 450 176.17 -69.05 -2.39
N ARG A 451 174.92 -68.80 -2.01
CA ARG A 451 173.69 -69.31 -2.66
C ARG A 451 172.64 -68.20 -2.56
N GLN A 452 172.27 -67.57 -3.67
CA GLN A 452 171.20 -67.99 -4.59
C GLN A 452 169.78 -67.82 -4.02
N ILE A 453 169.16 -66.70 -4.38
CA ILE A 453 168.03 -66.63 -5.33
C ILE A 453 167.41 -68.01 -5.66
N LYS A 454 166.11 -68.18 -5.37
CA LYS A 454 165.10 -68.60 -6.36
C LYS A 454 163.68 -68.52 -5.79
N GLY A 455 162.86 -67.70 -6.43
CA GLY A 455 161.43 -67.51 -6.15
C GLY A 455 160.86 -66.37 -7.00
N ASN A 456 160.98 -66.54 -8.32
CA ASN A 456 160.41 -65.81 -9.46
C ASN A 456 159.51 -64.55 -9.22
N PRO A 457 160.00 -63.31 -9.49
CA PRO A 457 159.20 -62.07 -9.43
C PRO A 457 158.10 -61.95 -10.50
N ILE A 458 157.96 -62.93 -11.40
CA ILE A 458 156.94 -62.95 -12.48
C ILE A 458 155.79 -63.94 -12.17
N GLU A 459 155.99 -64.90 -11.26
CA GLU A 459 154.91 -65.78 -10.74
C GLU A 459 154.15 -65.17 -9.56
N ASP A 460 154.78 -64.27 -8.79
CA ASP A 460 154.08 -63.54 -7.71
C ASP A 460 153.14 -62.44 -8.22
N LEU A 461 153.43 -61.88 -9.41
CA LEU A 461 152.51 -61.00 -10.13
C LEU A 461 151.38 -61.78 -10.84
N SER A 462 151.63 -63.01 -11.30
CA SER A 462 150.59 -63.86 -11.91
C SER A 462 149.63 -64.46 -10.87
N ARG A 463 150.12 -64.76 -9.65
CA ARG A 463 149.31 -65.21 -8.50
C ARG A 463 148.45 -64.08 -7.91
N GLN A 464 148.98 -62.85 -7.82
CA GLN A 464 148.15 -61.68 -7.45
C GLN A 464 147.14 -61.29 -8.54
N ILE A 465 147.42 -61.53 -9.83
CA ILE A 465 146.45 -61.28 -10.91
C ILE A 465 145.34 -62.35 -10.91
N GLU A 466 145.63 -63.60 -10.57
CA GLU A 466 144.61 -64.67 -10.52
C GLU A 466 143.79 -64.63 -9.22
N GLU A 467 144.38 -64.30 -8.06
CA GLU A 467 143.64 -64.02 -6.81
C GLU A 467 142.73 -62.78 -6.94
N ASN A 468 143.14 -61.78 -7.75
CA ASN A 468 142.29 -60.63 -8.07
C ASN A 468 141.19 -60.97 -9.08
N LYS A 469 141.41 -61.90 -10.03
CA LYS A 469 140.33 -62.41 -10.88
C LYS A 469 139.32 -63.24 -10.08
N GLU A 470 139.75 -64.04 -9.11
CA GLU A 470 138.85 -64.83 -8.26
C GLU A 470 138.00 -63.93 -7.34
N LYS A 471 138.59 -62.83 -6.83
CA LYS A 471 137.83 -61.78 -6.12
C LYS A 471 136.87 -61.02 -7.03
N ILE A 472 137.22 -60.77 -8.30
CA ILE A 472 136.32 -60.16 -9.29
C ILE A 472 135.17 -61.10 -9.65
N VAL A 473 135.41 -62.41 -9.79
CA VAL A 473 134.35 -63.41 -10.03
C VAL A 473 133.43 -63.58 -8.81
N ASN A 474 133.96 -63.53 -7.59
CA ASN A 474 133.13 -63.53 -6.38
C ASN A 474 132.27 -62.27 -6.27
N LEU A 475 132.81 -61.09 -6.58
CA LEU A 475 132.05 -59.84 -6.61
C LEU A 475 131.02 -59.81 -7.75
N GLN A 476 131.30 -60.43 -8.90
CA GLN A 476 130.32 -60.60 -9.98
C GLN A 476 129.20 -61.59 -9.61
N ASN A 477 129.50 -62.66 -8.87
CA ASN A 477 128.49 -63.58 -8.34
C ASN A 477 127.63 -62.95 -7.22
N GLU A 478 128.20 -62.09 -6.38
CA GLU A 478 127.43 -61.32 -5.40
C GLU A 478 126.55 -60.26 -6.07
N ASN A 479 127.04 -59.60 -7.12
CA ASN A 479 126.21 -58.70 -7.94
C ASN A 479 125.08 -59.44 -8.67
N ALA A 480 125.31 -60.66 -9.17
CA ALA A 480 124.23 -61.48 -9.75
C ALA A 480 123.17 -61.89 -8.71
N LYS A 481 123.57 -62.16 -7.45
CA LYS A 481 122.62 -62.41 -6.35
C LYS A 481 121.82 -61.14 -6.00
N LEU A 482 122.44 -59.97 -6.03
CA LEU A 482 121.77 -58.68 -5.82
C LEU A 482 120.81 -58.36 -6.97
N GLU A 483 121.15 -58.65 -8.23
CA GLU A 483 120.23 -58.50 -9.35
C GLU A 483 119.01 -59.43 -9.26
N ILE A 484 119.17 -60.67 -8.76
CA ILE A 484 118.04 -61.57 -8.50
C ILE A 484 117.14 -61.03 -7.38
N ILE A 485 117.72 -60.46 -6.33
CA ILE A 485 116.95 -59.83 -5.22
C ILE A 485 116.22 -58.58 -5.73
N ILE A 486 116.89 -57.71 -6.49
CA ILE A 486 116.29 -56.51 -7.09
C ILE A 486 115.18 -56.88 -8.09
N SER A 487 115.36 -57.94 -8.87
CA SER A 487 114.33 -58.46 -9.79
C SER A 487 113.12 -59.03 -9.05
N LYS A 488 113.34 -59.73 -7.91
CA LYS A 488 112.26 -60.19 -7.03
C LYS A 488 111.52 -59.02 -6.35
N VAL A 489 112.23 -57.99 -5.91
CA VAL A 489 111.63 -56.77 -5.33
C VAL A 489 110.83 -56.00 -6.39
N LYS A 490 111.33 -55.88 -7.63
CA LYS A 490 110.57 -55.29 -8.75
C LYS A 490 109.32 -56.08 -9.14
N LEU A 491 109.36 -57.41 -9.05
CA LEU A 491 108.19 -58.28 -9.30
C LEU A 491 107.14 -58.22 -8.17
N VAL A 492 107.55 -57.93 -6.94
CA VAL A 492 106.63 -57.71 -5.80
C VAL A 492 106.06 -56.29 -5.80
N TRP A 493 106.79 -55.30 -6.34
CA TRP A 493 106.31 -53.91 -6.42
C TRP A 493 105.41 -53.64 -7.64
N ASN A 494 105.48 -54.46 -8.70
CA ASN A 494 104.61 -54.39 -9.89
C ASN A 494 103.44 -55.40 -9.86
N ARG A 495 103.13 -55.97 -8.69
CA ARG A 495 101.86 -56.61 -8.35
C ARG A 495 101.17 -55.77 -7.27
#